data_AF-A0A4V3DJN8-F1
#
_entry.id   AF-A0A4V3DJN8-F1
#
_cell.length_a   1.000
_cell.length_b   1.000
_cell.length_c   1.000
_cell.angle_alpha   90.00
_cell.angle_beta   90.00
_cell.angle_gamma   90.00
#
_symmetry.space_group_name_H-M   'P 1'
#
loop_
_entity.id
_entity.type
_entity.pdbx_description
1 polymer ?
#
loop_
_entity_poly.entity_id
_entity_poly.type
_entity_poly.pdbx_seq_one_letter_code
_entity_poly.pdbx_strand_id
1 'polypeptide(L)'
;MRNRADMLLLWYQQLQQLVAHDIENEYFLSVYENDSTDNSKQLLAELDFSFFNDVTVQSENINTDFFGSVIDKQRVINLANARNKCIYGSPHYAFMDKILFIEMGVSYDIKQAINCIQNSTDYDILSGISVITPLALEALNTTPALLVTIYDQWATRFSPNSFWEEKVIVKKDYYQMVWSTFNCFCVYNAEPFKAGITFGWKNARVQNLNFAHTQPQTGQPTAEQYFADCDTAVVCENFQHHHYSKIAIDTNFIVLHHS
;
A
#
# COMPACT_ATOMS: atom_id res chain seq x y z
N MET A 1 6.99 -2.13 -8.98
CA MET A 1 6.61 -1.29 -10.13
C MET A 1 6.46 -2.17 -11.36
N ARG A 2 5.39 -2.01 -12.14
CA ARG A 2 5.21 -2.70 -13.43
C ARG A 2 4.26 -1.90 -14.33
N ASN A 3 4.67 -1.60 -15.56
CA ASN A 3 3.86 -0.87 -16.55
C ASN A 3 3.25 0.45 -16.02
N ARG A 4 4.12 1.38 -15.64
CA ARG A 4 3.76 2.69 -15.05
C ARG A 4 4.54 3.85 -15.69
N ALA A 5 4.89 3.75 -16.97
CA ALA A 5 5.63 4.80 -17.67
C ALA A 5 4.90 6.16 -17.66
N ASP A 6 3.57 6.12 -17.74
CA ASP A 6 2.67 7.26 -17.72
C ASP A 6 2.64 8.02 -16.38
N MET A 7 2.82 7.31 -15.27
CA MET A 7 2.74 7.86 -13.91
C MET A 7 4.10 8.09 -13.24
N LEU A 8 5.17 7.52 -13.79
CA LEU A 8 6.50 7.53 -13.17
C LEU A 8 7.04 8.95 -12.93
N LEU A 9 6.84 9.89 -13.86
CA LEU A 9 7.31 11.27 -13.68
C LEU A 9 6.56 12.00 -12.56
N LEU A 10 5.25 11.79 -12.45
CA LEU A 10 4.45 12.35 -11.36
C LEU A 10 4.91 11.77 -10.01
N TRP A 11 5.08 10.46 -9.94
CA TRP A 11 5.60 9.79 -8.74
C TRP A 11 6.97 10.35 -8.32
N TYR A 12 7.90 10.47 -9.28
CA TYR A 12 9.22 11.04 -9.06
C TYR A 12 9.17 12.49 -8.53
N GLN A 13 8.36 13.36 -9.13
CA GLN A 13 8.23 14.75 -8.72
C GLN A 13 7.65 14.88 -7.30
N GLN A 14 6.70 14.03 -6.93
CA GLN A 14 6.14 14.03 -5.58
C GLN A 14 7.15 13.56 -4.54
N LEU A 15 7.99 12.57 -4.86
CA LEU A 15 9.09 12.17 -3.98
C LEU A 15 10.12 13.28 -3.80
N GLN A 16 10.52 13.95 -4.89
CA GLN A 16 11.45 15.07 -4.83
C GLN A 16 10.89 16.19 -3.94
N GLN A 17 9.61 16.53 -4.09
CA GLN A 17 8.96 17.53 -3.25
C GLN A 17 8.86 17.07 -1.80
N LEU A 18 8.54 15.81 -1.53
CA LEU A 18 8.47 15.26 -0.18
C LEU A 18 9.81 15.44 0.54
N VAL A 19 10.91 14.97 -0.05
CA VAL A 19 12.25 15.06 0.55
C VAL A 19 12.71 16.51 0.69
N ALA A 20 12.38 17.38 -0.27
CA ALA A 20 12.77 18.80 -0.21
C ALA A 20 12.03 19.59 0.90
N HIS A 21 10.82 19.17 1.29
CA HIS A 21 10.01 19.88 2.29
C HIS A 21 10.09 19.25 3.68
N ASP A 22 10.39 17.96 3.78
CA ASP A 22 10.58 17.27 5.06
C ASP A 22 12.06 17.21 5.44
N ILE A 23 12.53 18.32 6.01
CA ILE A 23 13.94 18.48 6.40
C ILE A 23 14.31 17.76 7.71
N GLU A 24 13.33 17.20 8.41
CA GLU A 24 13.54 16.54 9.72
C GLU A 24 13.92 15.07 9.58
N ASN A 25 13.60 14.46 8.44
CA ASN A 25 13.81 13.04 8.19
C ASN A 25 14.89 12.81 7.11
N GLU A 26 15.64 11.72 7.29
CA GLU A 26 16.55 11.20 6.27
C GLU A 26 15.82 10.19 5.40
N TYR A 27 15.97 10.33 4.08
CA TYR A 27 15.27 9.51 3.12
C TYR A 27 16.21 8.64 2.30
N PHE A 28 15.80 7.39 2.16
CA PHE A 28 16.45 6.36 1.36
C PHE A 28 15.42 5.75 0.42
N LEU A 29 15.84 5.38 -0.79
CA LEU A 29 14.91 4.86 -1.79
C LEU A 29 15.24 3.40 -2.13
N SER A 30 14.21 2.55 -2.12
CA SER A 30 14.26 1.27 -2.80
C SER A 30 13.12 1.15 -3.81
N VAL A 31 13.48 0.80 -5.04
CA VAL A 31 12.54 0.53 -6.13
C VAL A 31 12.81 -0.87 -6.67
N TYR A 32 11.76 -1.69 -6.68
CA TYR A 32 11.76 -2.95 -7.40
C TYR A 32 10.80 -2.87 -8.59
N GLU A 33 11.35 -2.96 -9.79
CA GLU A 33 10.65 -3.07 -11.06
C GLU A 33 10.74 -4.50 -11.58
N ASN A 34 9.62 -5.02 -12.09
CA ASN A 34 9.61 -6.33 -12.73
C ASN A 34 8.69 -6.39 -13.94
N ASP A 35 9.15 -7.06 -14.99
CA ASP A 35 8.33 -7.48 -16.13
C ASP A 35 7.55 -6.33 -16.82
N SER A 36 8.01 -5.08 -16.75
CA SER A 36 7.40 -4.02 -17.56
C SER A 36 7.69 -4.24 -19.04
N THR A 37 6.66 -4.00 -19.85
CA THR A 37 6.63 -4.08 -21.31
C THR A 37 6.42 -2.72 -21.98
N ASP A 38 6.12 -1.69 -21.19
CA ASP A 38 6.11 -0.29 -21.62
C ASP A 38 7.49 0.38 -21.39
N ASN A 39 7.56 1.70 -21.51
CA ASN A 39 8.80 2.46 -21.34
C ASN A 39 9.27 2.62 -19.87
N SER A 40 8.65 1.93 -18.92
CA SER A 40 8.91 2.07 -17.48
C SER A 40 10.37 1.87 -17.10
N LYS A 41 11.00 0.83 -17.66
CA LYS A 41 12.40 0.46 -17.33
C LYS A 41 13.38 1.52 -17.78
N GLN A 42 13.23 1.97 -19.02
CA GLN A 42 14.11 2.99 -19.58
C GLN A 42 13.96 4.30 -18.81
N LEU A 43 12.72 4.76 -18.60
CA LEU A 43 12.49 6.01 -17.88
C LEU A 43 13.02 5.94 -16.44
N LEU A 44 12.82 4.82 -15.73
CA LEU A 44 13.31 4.66 -14.35
C LEU A 44 14.84 4.77 -14.28
N ALA A 45 15.56 4.25 -15.28
CA ALA A 45 17.01 4.34 -15.36
C ALA A 45 17.54 5.74 -15.71
N GLU A 46 16.70 6.61 -16.27
CA GLU A 46 17.05 7.98 -16.67
C GLU A 46 16.78 9.02 -15.55
N LEU A 47 16.03 8.65 -14.50
CA LEU A 47 15.71 9.53 -13.39
C LEU A 47 16.91 9.75 -12.46
N ASP A 48 17.05 10.99 -11.96
CA ASP A 48 18.09 11.36 -11.00
C ASP A 48 17.55 11.34 -9.56
N PHE A 49 17.94 10.33 -8.79
CA PHE A 49 17.54 10.17 -7.41
C PHE A 49 18.55 10.74 -6.40
N SER A 50 19.44 11.63 -6.82
CA SER A 50 20.49 12.23 -5.97
C SER A 50 19.98 13.05 -4.78
N PHE A 51 18.68 13.34 -4.72
CA PHE A 51 18.06 13.97 -3.55
C PHE A 51 17.78 12.99 -2.39
N PHE A 52 17.97 11.69 -2.57
CA PHE A 52 17.98 10.70 -1.49
C PHE A 52 19.40 10.46 -0.98
N ASN A 53 19.53 10.00 0.27
CA ASN A 53 20.83 9.69 0.87
C ASN A 53 21.50 8.46 0.24
N ASP A 54 20.72 7.44 -0.11
CA ASP A 54 21.16 6.29 -0.90
C ASP A 54 19.96 5.64 -1.60
N VAL A 55 20.22 4.98 -2.73
CA VAL A 55 19.21 4.51 -3.67
C VAL A 55 19.53 3.11 -4.16
N THR A 56 18.56 2.20 -4.04
CA THR A 56 18.60 0.87 -4.63
C THR A 56 17.49 0.73 -5.67
N VAL A 57 17.85 0.65 -6.95
CA VAL A 57 16.93 0.33 -8.04
C VAL A 57 17.24 -1.06 -8.57
N GLN A 58 16.24 -1.94 -8.57
CA GLN A 58 16.31 -3.28 -9.13
C GLN A 58 15.27 -3.40 -10.25
N SER A 59 15.69 -3.97 -11.38
CA SER A 59 14.82 -4.21 -12.55
C SER A 59 15.14 -5.60 -13.10
N GLU A 60 14.12 -6.44 -13.26
CA GLU A 60 14.30 -7.79 -13.79
C GLU A 60 13.13 -8.31 -14.63
N ASN A 61 13.43 -9.33 -15.44
CA ASN A 61 12.45 -10.07 -16.25
C ASN A 61 12.30 -11.48 -15.66
N ILE A 62 11.35 -11.65 -14.76
CA ILE A 62 11.03 -12.92 -14.10
C ILE A 62 9.84 -13.63 -14.77
N ASN A 63 9.27 -13.04 -15.82
CA ASN A 63 8.23 -13.60 -16.67
C ASN A 63 6.96 -13.99 -15.89
N THR A 64 6.55 -13.15 -14.94
CA THR A 64 5.28 -13.35 -14.23
C THR A 64 4.09 -12.88 -15.07
N ASP A 65 2.97 -13.57 -14.96
CA ASP A 65 1.72 -13.15 -15.58
C ASP A 65 1.33 -11.72 -15.13
N PHE A 66 0.79 -10.93 -16.05
CA PHE A 66 0.23 -9.62 -15.75
C PHE A 66 -1.25 -9.74 -15.42
N PHE A 67 -1.64 -9.20 -14.28
CA PHE A 67 -3.02 -9.20 -13.82
C PHE A 67 -3.52 -7.75 -13.69
N GLY A 68 -4.76 -7.52 -14.11
CA GLY A 68 -5.50 -6.32 -13.73
C GLY A 68 -5.94 -6.35 -12.26
N SER A 69 -6.89 -5.47 -11.91
CA SER A 69 -7.53 -5.48 -10.59
C SER A 69 -8.56 -6.61 -10.49
N VAL A 70 -8.07 -7.83 -10.28
CA VAL A 70 -8.87 -9.06 -10.14
C VAL A 70 -8.54 -9.78 -8.84
N ILE A 71 -9.51 -10.51 -8.28
CA ILE A 71 -9.28 -11.41 -7.14
C ILE A 71 -8.65 -12.68 -7.71
N ASP A 72 -7.33 -12.79 -7.61
CA ASP A 72 -6.56 -13.93 -8.11
C ASP A 72 -5.41 -14.28 -7.17
N LYS A 73 -5.24 -15.58 -6.91
CA LYS A 73 -4.21 -16.11 -6.01
C LYS A 73 -2.79 -15.86 -6.53
N GLN A 74 -2.54 -16.09 -7.81
CA GLN A 74 -1.23 -15.89 -8.39
C GLN A 74 -0.88 -14.40 -8.43
N ARG A 75 -1.87 -13.53 -8.67
CA ARG A 75 -1.71 -12.08 -8.55
C ARG A 75 -1.21 -11.67 -7.17
N VAL A 76 -1.88 -12.08 -6.09
CA VAL A 76 -1.46 -11.67 -4.73
C VAL A 76 -0.12 -12.30 -4.31
N ILE A 77 0.21 -13.51 -4.79
CA ILE A 77 1.54 -14.10 -4.63
C ILE A 77 2.60 -13.21 -5.30
N ASN A 78 2.37 -12.80 -6.55
CA ASN A 78 3.31 -11.98 -7.31
C ASN A 78 3.50 -10.61 -6.64
N LEU A 79 2.41 -9.98 -6.17
CA LEU A 79 2.46 -8.72 -5.44
C LEU A 79 3.25 -8.83 -4.13
N ALA A 80 2.95 -9.84 -3.31
CA ALA A 80 3.66 -10.08 -2.05
C ALA A 80 5.17 -10.27 -2.29
N ASN A 81 5.54 -11.08 -3.28
CA ASN A 81 6.93 -11.33 -3.64
C ASN A 81 7.62 -10.04 -4.13
N ALA A 82 6.95 -9.24 -4.95
CA ALA A 82 7.51 -7.97 -5.45
C ALA A 82 7.72 -6.95 -4.31
N ARG A 83 6.76 -6.82 -3.38
CA ARG A 83 6.89 -5.94 -2.21
C ARG A 83 7.99 -6.40 -1.28
N ASN A 84 8.10 -7.70 -1.02
CA ASN A 84 9.20 -8.26 -0.23
C ASN A 84 10.56 -8.05 -0.91
N LYS A 85 10.67 -8.25 -2.23
CA LYS A 85 11.90 -7.94 -2.96
C LYS A 85 12.26 -6.46 -2.91
N CYS A 86 11.26 -5.57 -2.96
CA CYS A 86 11.48 -4.14 -2.77
C CYS A 86 12.08 -3.82 -1.39
N ILE A 87 11.57 -4.43 -0.31
CA ILE A 87 12.08 -4.15 1.04
C ILE A 87 13.45 -4.81 1.27
N TYR A 88 13.55 -6.12 1.01
CA TYR A 88 14.71 -6.93 1.35
C TYR A 88 15.82 -6.93 0.29
N GLY A 89 15.54 -6.39 -0.90
CA GLY A 89 16.52 -6.19 -1.96
C GLY A 89 17.47 -5.01 -1.70
N SER A 90 17.10 -4.12 -0.77
CA SER A 90 17.96 -3.02 -0.31
C SER A 90 18.54 -3.34 1.09
N PRO A 91 19.77 -2.92 1.43
CA PRO A 91 20.27 -2.99 2.80
C PRO A 91 19.58 -2.00 3.75
N HIS A 92 18.81 -1.03 3.22
CA HIS A 92 18.24 0.08 3.99
C HIS A 92 17.31 -0.37 5.12
N TYR A 93 16.47 -1.38 4.89
CA TYR A 93 15.47 -1.82 5.88
C TYR A 93 16.08 -2.21 7.23
N ALA A 94 17.35 -2.63 7.24
CA ALA A 94 18.04 -3.08 8.44
C ALA A 94 18.31 -1.95 9.45
N PHE A 95 18.36 -0.69 9.00
CA PHE A 95 18.71 0.46 9.85
C PHE A 95 17.68 1.60 9.85
N MET A 96 16.62 1.54 9.04
CA MET A 96 15.54 2.54 9.10
C MET A 96 14.67 2.41 10.36
N ASP A 97 14.09 3.53 10.81
CA ASP A 97 13.07 3.53 11.87
C ASP A 97 11.67 3.23 11.31
N LYS A 98 11.39 3.71 10.09
CA LYS A 98 10.11 3.56 9.40
C LYS A 98 10.33 3.08 7.96
N ILE A 99 9.33 2.40 7.41
CA ILE A 99 9.25 2.09 5.98
C ILE A 99 8.06 2.83 5.38
N LEU A 100 8.33 3.74 4.46
CA LEU A 100 7.29 4.44 3.70
C LEU A 100 7.03 3.70 2.38
N PHE A 101 5.80 3.21 2.21
CA PHE A 101 5.35 2.57 0.99
C PHE A 101 4.41 3.51 0.22
N ILE A 102 4.76 3.82 -1.03
CA ILE A 102 3.97 4.68 -1.92
C ILE A 102 3.75 3.96 -3.25
N GLU A 103 2.49 3.74 -3.62
CA GLU A 103 2.16 3.22 -4.95
C GLU A 103 2.39 4.26 -6.04
N MET A 104 2.75 3.82 -7.25
CA MET A 104 3.04 4.75 -8.34
C MET A 104 1.79 5.37 -8.98
N GLY A 105 0.63 4.74 -8.82
CA GLY A 105 -0.63 5.17 -9.42
C GLY A 105 -1.37 6.21 -8.58
N VAL A 106 -0.69 6.96 -7.71
CA VAL A 106 -1.36 7.93 -6.82
C VAL A 106 -0.77 9.32 -6.87
N SER A 107 -1.60 10.30 -6.49
CA SER A 107 -1.16 11.64 -6.15
C SER A 107 -1.64 12.07 -4.77
N TYR A 108 -0.87 12.92 -4.09
CA TYR A 108 -1.14 13.33 -2.72
C TYR A 108 -0.64 14.75 -2.43
N ASP A 109 -1.21 15.40 -1.43
CA ASP A 109 -0.71 16.69 -0.93
C ASP A 109 0.55 16.48 -0.08
N ILE A 110 1.61 17.23 -0.38
CA ILE A 110 2.92 17.09 0.28
C ILE A 110 2.83 17.42 1.77
N LYS A 111 2.07 18.45 2.16
CA LYS A 111 1.97 18.84 3.59
C LYS A 111 1.23 17.77 4.39
N GLN A 112 0.15 17.22 3.84
CA GLN A 112 -0.58 16.12 4.47
C GLN A 112 0.29 14.85 4.57
N ALA A 113 1.06 14.53 3.53
CA ALA A 113 1.99 13.40 3.55
C ALA A 113 3.04 13.53 4.66
N ILE A 114 3.66 14.71 4.80
CA ILE A 114 4.62 15.00 5.86
C ILE A 114 3.99 14.87 7.24
N ASN A 115 2.80 15.46 7.44
CA ASN A 115 2.07 15.33 8.69
C ASN A 115 1.79 13.85 9.03
N CYS A 116 1.38 13.04 8.04
CA CYS A 116 1.16 11.61 8.24
C CYS A 116 2.46 10.90 8.66
N ILE A 117 3.60 11.19 8.01
CA ILE A 117 4.91 10.62 8.37
C ILE A 117 5.30 10.98 9.80
N GLN A 118 5.24 12.27 10.17
CA GLN A 118 5.61 12.74 11.51
C GLN A 118 4.73 12.13 12.61
N ASN A 119 3.42 12.02 12.36
CA ASN A 119 2.46 11.45 13.31
C ASN A 119 2.49 9.90 13.35
N SER A 120 3.21 9.25 12.43
CA SER A 120 3.33 7.78 12.40
C SER A 120 4.13 7.21 13.58
N THR A 121 4.83 8.04 14.35
CA THR A 121 5.65 7.63 15.50
C THR A 121 4.85 6.86 16.56
N ASP A 122 3.57 7.21 16.75
CA ASP A 122 2.68 6.55 17.72
C ASP A 122 2.03 5.25 17.20
N TYR A 123 2.27 4.90 15.93
CA TYR A 123 1.60 3.80 15.23
C TYR A 123 2.60 2.77 14.68
N ASP A 124 2.13 1.53 14.59
CA ASP A 124 2.83 0.46 13.89
C ASP A 124 2.60 0.54 12.39
N ILE A 125 1.40 0.98 11.99
CA ILE A 125 1.02 1.24 10.60
C ILE A 125 0.11 2.47 10.59
N LEU A 126 0.47 3.48 9.80
CA LEU A 126 -0.37 4.66 9.56
C LEU A 126 -0.47 4.90 8.05
N SER A 127 -1.69 4.98 7.52
CA SER A 127 -1.93 5.27 6.10
C SER A 127 -2.76 6.53 5.90
N GLY A 128 -2.73 7.10 4.70
CA GLY A 128 -3.78 8.02 4.25
C GLY A 128 -5.08 7.29 3.90
N ILE A 129 -5.99 7.98 3.22
CA ILE A 129 -7.21 7.42 2.61
C ILE A 129 -7.08 7.49 1.09
N SER A 130 -7.12 6.34 0.42
CA SER A 130 -7.12 6.28 -1.04
C SER A 130 -8.54 6.39 -1.60
N VAL A 131 -8.72 7.25 -2.61
CA VAL A 131 -10.03 7.54 -3.22
C VAL A 131 -9.91 7.66 -4.74
N ILE A 132 -10.97 7.36 -5.50
CA ILE A 132 -10.99 7.52 -6.98
C ILE A 132 -11.43 8.95 -7.36
N THR A 133 -10.65 9.58 -8.23
CA THR A 133 -10.51 11.05 -8.33
C THR A 133 -11.72 11.87 -8.80
N PRO A 134 -12.72 11.42 -9.58
CA PRO A 134 -13.84 12.33 -9.90
C PRO A 134 -14.89 12.45 -8.78
N LEU A 135 -15.25 11.34 -8.11
CA LEU A 135 -16.40 11.30 -7.19
C LEU A 135 -16.05 11.71 -5.75
N ALA A 136 -14.79 11.53 -5.34
CA ALA A 136 -14.39 11.80 -3.95
C ALA A 136 -14.06 13.28 -3.69
N LEU A 137 -13.51 14.01 -4.68
CA LEU A 137 -13.16 15.42 -4.53
C LEU A 137 -14.38 16.32 -4.29
N GLU A 138 -15.55 15.98 -4.84
CA GLU A 138 -16.80 16.71 -4.61
C GLU A 138 -17.36 16.45 -3.19
N ALA A 139 -17.28 15.21 -2.71
CA ALA A 139 -17.71 14.84 -1.37
C ALA A 139 -16.80 15.42 -0.25
N LEU A 140 -15.51 15.61 -0.55
CA LEU A 140 -14.52 16.15 0.38
C LEU A 140 -14.75 17.62 0.74
N ASN A 141 -15.36 18.42 -0.13
CA ASN A 141 -15.48 19.87 0.07
C ASN A 141 -16.81 20.30 0.73
N THR A 142 -17.74 19.37 0.99
CA THR A 142 -19.15 19.73 1.25
C THR A 142 -19.73 19.23 2.57
N THR A 143 -19.07 18.31 3.29
CA THR A 143 -19.68 17.65 4.47
C THR A 143 -18.68 17.42 5.62
N PRO A 144 -19.05 17.65 6.91
CA PRO A 144 -18.19 17.36 8.08
C PRO A 144 -17.97 15.87 8.34
N ALA A 145 -18.74 14.99 7.70
CA ALA A 145 -18.49 13.56 7.64
C ALA A 145 -18.30 13.17 6.17
N LEU A 146 -17.21 12.48 5.88
CA LEU A 146 -16.88 12.03 4.54
C LEU A 146 -17.49 10.65 4.30
N LEU A 147 -18.64 10.60 3.62
CA LEU A 147 -19.11 9.35 3.04
C LEU A 147 -18.34 9.11 1.73
N VAL A 148 -17.17 8.48 1.82
CA VAL A 148 -16.38 8.12 0.66
C VAL A 148 -16.14 6.62 0.63
N THR A 149 -16.39 6.04 -0.54
CA THR A 149 -15.90 4.71 -0.85
C THR A 149 -14.39 4.80 -1.02
N ILE A 150 -13.66 4.24 -0.06
CA ILE A 150 -12.21 4.05 -0.19
C ILE A 150 -11.91 3.17 -1.40
N TYR A 151 -10.79 3.42 -2.07
CA TYR A 151 -10.37 2.64 -3.23
C TYR A 151 -10.01 1.21 -2.83
N ASP A 152 -9.10 1.04 -1.88
CA ASP A 152 -8.63 -0.28 -1.47
C ASP A 152 -9.50 -0.92 -0.37
N GLN A 153 -10.72 -1.31 -0.78
CA GLN A 153 -11.67 -2.02 0.07
C GLN A 153 -11.28 -3.47 0.38
N TRP A 154 -10.29 -4.04 -0.33
CA TRP A 154 -9.85 -5.40 -0.06
C TRP A 154 -8.83 -5.42 1.09
N ALA A 155 -7.91 -4.44 1.11
CA ALA A 155 -6.92 -4.32 2.18
C ALA A 155 -7.50 -3.76 3.49
N THR A 156 -8.52 -2.91 3.42
CA THR A 156 -9.00 -2.16 4.58
C THR A 156 -10.06 -2.92 5.37
N ARG A 157 -9.86 -3.09 6.69
CA ARG A 157 -10.78 -3.78 7.60
C ARG A 157 -10.90 -3.00 8.90
N PHE A 158 -12.11 -2.80 9.43
CA PHE A 158 -12.31 -2.04 10.67
C PHE A 158 -12.29 -2.90 11.92
N SER A 159 -12.51 -4.21 11.76
CA SER A 159 -12.60 -5.15 12.87
C SER A 159 -12.00 -6.51 12.47
N PRO A 160 -11.66 -7.37 13.45
CA PRO A 160 -11.24 -8.75 13.18
C PRO A 160 -12.31 -9.60 12.49
N ASN A 161 -13.57 -9.12 12.47
CA ASN A 161 -14.70 -9.78 11.83
C ASN A 161 -15.07 -9.12 10.49
N SER A 162 -14.36 -8.07 10.08
CA SER A 162 -14.60 -7.40 8.80
C SER A 162 -13.94 -8.16 7.66
N PHE A 163 -14.60 -8.13 6.49
CA PHE A 163 -14.14 -8.73 5.23
C PHE A 163 -14.15 -7.69 4.10
N TRP A 164 -13.76 -8.11 2.90
CA TRP A 164 -13.68 -7.21 1.73
C TRP A 164 -15.06 -6.58 1.40
N GLU A 165 -15.04 -5.43 0.71
CA GLU A 165 -16.22 -4.69 0.21
C GLU A 165 -17.07 -3.92 1.24
N GLU A 166 -16.60 -3.77 2.49
CA GLU A 166 -17.29 -2.89 3.44
C GLU A 166 -17.24 -1.43 2.96
N LYS A 167 -18.42 -0.80 2.79
CA LYS A 167 -18.51 0.65 2.60
C LYS A 167 -18.15 1.33 3.91
N VAL A 168 -17.26 2.32 3.83
CA VAL A 168 -16.75 3.01 5.00
C VAL A 168 -17.32 4.41 5.06
N ILE A 169 -17.76 4.80 6.25
CA ILE A 169 -18.00 6.21 6.58
C ILE A 169 -16.79 6.68 7.36
N VAL A 170 -16.05 7.62 6.79
CA VAL A 170 -14.89 8.20 7.45
C VAL A 170 -15.30 9.58 7.95
N LYS A 171 -15.21 9.86 9.24
CA LYS A 171 -15.34 11.27 9.69
C LYS A 171 -14.01 11.99 9.40
N LYS A 172 -14.00 13.32 9.33
CA LYS A 172 -12.72 14.03 9.25
C LYS A 172 -12.16 14.29 10.66
N ASP A 173 -10.89 14.67 10.73
CA ASP A 173 -10.22 15.17 11.93
C ASP A 173 -9.95 14.15 13.04
N TYR A 174 -9.70 12.90 12.67
CA TYR A 174 -9.22 11.90 13.63
C TYR A 174 -8.38 10.80 12.98
N TYR A 175 -7.58 10.12 13.79
CA TYR A 175 -6.95 8.86 13.42
C TYR A 175 -7.94 7.71 13.68
N GLN A 176 -8.39 7.04 12.61
CA GLN A 176 -9.31 5.92 12.72
C GLN A 176 -8.51 4.64 12.94
N MET A 177 -8.58 4.07 14.15
CA MET A 177 -8.06 2.72 14.39
C MET A 177 -8.79 1.71 13.50
N VAL A 178 -8.03 0.83 12.87
CA VAL A 178 -8.51 -0.20 11.95
C VAL A 178 -7.78 -1.52 12.22
N TRP A 179 -8.34 -2.61 11.73
CA TRP A 179 -7.72 -3.93 11.79
C TRP A 179 -6.65 -4.12 10.71
N SER A 180 -6.87 -3.58 9.52
CA SER A 180 -5.88 -3.56 8.44
C SER A 180 -6.11 -2.38 7.51
N THR A 181 -5.05 -1.89 6.86
CA THR A 181 -5.14 -0.86 5.84
C THR A 181 -3.95 -0.92 4.89
N PHE A 182 -4.19 -0.51 3.64
CA PHE A 182 -3.16 -0.27 2.64
C PHE A 182 -3.70 0.72 1.61
N ASN A 183 -3.83 1.98 2.02
CA ASN A 183 -4.44 3.01 1.20
C ASN A 183 -3.41 3.71 0.29
N CYS A 184 -2.60 2.92 -0.42
CA CYS A 184 -1.60 3.35 -1.41
C CYS A 184 -0.46 4.26 -0.93
N PHE A 185 -0.58 4.90 0.24
CA PHE A 185 0.46 5.58 0.99
C PHE A 185 0.41 5.08 2.42
N CYS A 186 1.45 4.36 2.85
CA CYS A 186 1.47 3.69 4.14
C CYS A 186 2.83 3.80 4.80
N VAL A 187 2.87 4.25 6.05
CA VAL A 187 4.06 4.34 6.88
C VAL A 187 4.02 3.19 7.89
N TYR A 188 5.02 2.31 7.83
CA TYR A 188 5.16 1.18 8.73
C TYR A 188 6.28 1.44 9.74
N ASN A 189 6.12 0.92 10.96
CA ASN A 189 7.23 0.65 11.85
C ASN A 189 8.18 -0.38 11.19
N ALA A 190 9.48 -0.09 11.16
CA ALA A 190 10.46 -0.95 10.50
C ALA A 190 10.82 -2.19 11.34
N GLU A 191 10.71 -2.14 12.67
CA GLU A 191 11.08 -3.23 13.58
C GLU A 191 10.43 -4.59 13.22
N PRO A 192 9.11 -4.68 12.93
CA PRO A 192 8.47 -5.87 12.38
C PRO A 192 9.22 -6.51 11.19
N PHE A 193 9.65 -5.71 10.22
CA PHE A 193 10.36 -6.22 9.04
C PHE A 193 11.77 -6.70 9.40
N LYS A 194 12.46 -6.00 10.31
CA LYS A 194 13.76 -6.45 10.84
C LYS A 194 13.65 -7.80 11.56
N ALA A 195 12.49 -8.05 12.20
CA ALA A 195 12.16 -9.34 12.83
C ALA A 195 11.71 -10.43 11.82
N GLY A 196 11.68 -10.13 10.52
CA GLY A 196 11.34 -11.08 9.46
C GLY A 196 9.85 -11.17 9.12
N ILE A 197 9.02 -10.22 9.58
CA ILE A 197 7.63 -10.14 9.14
C ILE A 197 7.60 -9.68 7.67
N THR A 198 6.80 -10.36 6.85
CA THR A 198 6.76 -10.14 5.41
C THR A 198 5.33 -9.95 4.89
N PHE A 199 5.22 -9.38 3.69
CA PHE A 199 4.01 -9.49 2.89
C PHE A 199 3.79 -10.97 2.54
N GLY A 200 2.54 -11.41 2.55
CA GLY A 200 2.18 -12.79 2.23
C GLY A 200 0.82 -12.84 1.61
N TRP A 201 0.43 -13.97 1.02
CA TRP A 201 -0.89 -14.12 0.41
C TRP A 201 -1.84 -15.01 1.23
N LYS A 202 -1.29 -15.71 2.23
CA LYS A 202 -2.03 -16.62 3.10
C LYS A 202 -2.41 -15.89 4.38
N ASN A 203 -3.70 -15.69 4.60
CA ASN A 203 -4.21 -15.18 5.86
C ASN A 203 -4.70 -16.32 6.77
N ALA A 204 -4.01 -16.57 7.88
CA ALA A 204 -4.38 -17.61 8.84
C ALA A 204 -5.78 -17.39 9.44
N ARG A 205 -6.21 -16.12 9.60
CA ARG A 205 -7.56 -15.79 10.08
C ARG A 205 -8.63 -16.24 9.10
N VAL A 206 -8.43 -15.98 7.80
CA VAL A 206 -9.41 -16.29 6.75
C VAL A 206 -9.43 -17.78 6.41
N GLN A 207 -8.28 -18.48 6.52
CA GLN A 207 -8.20 -19.93 6.26
C GLN A 207 -9.08 -20.79 7.17
N ASN A 208 -9.29 -20.35 8.42
CA ASN A 208 -10.12 -21.07 9.39
C ASN A 208 -11.61 -20.79 9.23
N LEU A 209 -11.98 -19.87 8.34
CA LEU A 209 -13.35 -19.51 8.08
C LEU A 209 -13.78 -20.26 6.82
N ASN A 210 -14.68 -21.23 6.98
CA ASN A 210 -15.33 -21.98 5.88
C ASN A 210 -16.22 -21.04 5.05
N PHE A 211 -15.62 -20.05 4.38
CA PHE A 211 -16.33 -19.17 3.49
C PHE A 211 -16.53 -19.86 2.15
N ALA A 212 -17.68 -20.52 2.01
CA ALA A 212 -18.28 -20.80 0.72
C ALA A 212 -18.77 -19.47 0.10
N HIS A 213 -17.86 -18.60 -0.36
CA HIS A 213 -18.25 -17.40 -1.10
C HIS A 213 -18.48 -17.75 -2.56
N THR A 214 -19.63 -18.35 -2.90
CA THR A 214 -20.06 -18.49 -4.30
C THR A 214 -19.88 -17.16 -5.04
N GLN A 215 -19.01 -17.15 -6.06
CA GLN A 215 -18.93 -16.07 -7.04
C GLN A 215 -20.33 -15.77 -7.56
N PRO A 216 -20.84 -14.52 -7.50
CA PRO A 216 -21.93 -14.16 -8.36
C PRO A 216 -21.36 -14.07 -9.79
N GLN A 217 -21.63 -15.12 -10.59
CA GLN A 217 -21.61 -15.18 -12.06
C GLN A 217 -20.61 -16.12 -12.77
N THR A 218 -19.81 -16.92 -12.09
CA THR A 218 -19.10 -18.03 -12.75
C THR A 218 -19.33 -19.31 -11.96
N GLY A 219 -20.34 -20.08 -12.37
CA GLY A 219 -20.74 -21.29 -11.69
C GLY A 219 -19.69 -22.39 -11.78
N GLN A 220 -18.62 -22.29 -10.98
CA GLN A 220 -17.85 -23.34 -10.29
C GLN A 220 -16.64 -22.71 -9.56
N PRO A 221 -16.52 -22.88 -8.24
CA PRO A 221 -15.23 -22.70 -7.58
C PRO A 221 -14.73 -23.99 -6.93
N THR A 222 -13.46 -24.33 -7.16
CA THR A 222 -12.74 -25.33 -6.37
C THR A 222 -12.18 -24.66 -5.12
N ALA A 223 -12.24 -25.35 -3.97
CA ALA A 223 -11.94 -24.82 -2.64
C ALA A 223 -10.56 -24.13 -2.49
N GLU A 224 -9.62 -24.32 -3.42
CA GLU A 224 -8.27 -23.76 -3.34
C GLU A 224 -8.15 -22.26 -3.68
N GLN A 225 -9.13 -21.68 -4.39
CA GLN A 225 -9.09 -20.26 -4.79
C GLN A 225 -9.44 -19.30 -3.63
N TYR A 226 -10.08 -19.78 -2.56
CA TYR A 226 -10.52 -18.94 -1.42
C TYR A 226 -9.45 -18.75 -0.32
N PHE A 227 -8.28 -19.37 -0.44
CA PHE A 227 -7.24 -19.26 0.60
C PHE A 227 -6.27 -18.10 0.41
N ALA A 228 -6.43 -17.33 -0.68
CA ALA A 228 -5.57 -16.20 -1.00
C ALA A 228 -6.26 -14.89 -0.62
N ASP A 229 -5.62 -14.11 0.23
CA ASP A 229 -6.09 -12.81 0.70
C ASP A 229 -5.22 -11.70 0.12
N CYS A 230 -5.69 -10.45 0.21
CA CYS A 230 -4.91 -9.28 -0.18
C CYS A 230 -3.60 -9.27 0.61
N ASP A 231 -2.47 -9.15 -0.07
CA ASP A 231 -1.18 -9.34 0.57
C ASP A 231 -0.85 -8.24 1.60
N THR A 232 -1.49 -7.11 1.43
CA THR A 232 -1.38 -5.95 2.30
C THR A 232 -2.32 -6.03 3.51
N ALA A 233 -3.42 -6.78 3.41
CA ALA A 233 -4.18 -7.20 4.59
C ALA A 233 -3.40 -8.25 5.39
N VAL A 234 -2.74 -9.19 4.70
CA VAL A 234 -1.94 -10.24 5.35
C VAL A 234 -0.76 -9.66 6.14
N VAL A 235 -0.04 -8.67 5.61
CA VAL A 235 1.05 -8.04 6.38
C VAL A 235 0.53 -7.36 7.65
N CYS A 236 -0.63 -6.69 7.61
CA CYS A 236 -1.26 -6.11 8.80
C CYS A 236 -1.62 -7.19 9.84
N GLU A 237 -2.11 -8.34 9.39
CA GLU A 237 -2.45 -9.47 10.28
C GLU A 237 -1.19 -10.08 10.90
N ASN A 238 -0.10 -10.18 10.12
CA ASN A 238 1.20 -10.62 10.63
C ASN A 238 1.74 -9.65 11.68
N PHE A 239 1.61 -8.33 11.47
CA PHE A 239 1.94 -7.31 12.47
C PHE A 239 1.15 -7.53 13.77
N GLN A 240 -0.17 -7.67 13.67
CA GLN A 240 -1.03 -7.90 14.84
C GLN A 240 -0.69 -9.21 15.57
N HIS A 241 -0.40 -10.29 14.84
CA HIS A 241 -0.01 -11.57 15.44
C HIS A 241 1.27 -11.46 16.26
N HIS A 242 2.16 -10.52 15.94
CA HIS A 242 3.40 -10.25 16.65
C HIS A 242 3.30 -9.03 17.58
N HIS A 243 2.08 -8.66 17.98
CA HIS A 243 1.78 -7.58 18.94
C HIS A 243 2.07 -6.16 18.45
N TYR A 244 2.17 -5.95 17.13
CA TYR A 244 2.22 -4.64 16.50
C TYR A 244 0.83 -4.25 16.00
N SER A 245 -0.05 -3.85 16.92
CA SER A 245 -1.49 -3.69 16.66
C SER A 245 -1.97 -2.25 16.55
N LYS A 246 -1.07 -1.26 16.61
CA LYS A 246 -1.46 0.15 16.46
C LYS A 246 -1.56 0.51 14.97
N ILE A 247 -2.64 0.08 14.33
CA ILE A 247 -2.91 0.29 12.91
C ILE A 247 -4.02 1.33 12.76
N ALA A 248 -3.73 2.41 12.03
CA ALA A 248 -4.68 3.51 11.85
C ALA A 248 -4.67 4.11 10.44
N ILE A 249 -5.74 4.84 10.15
CA ILE A 249 -5.90 5.67 8.96
C ILE A 249 -5.94 7.13 9.42
N ASP A 250 -5.09 7.98 8.84
CA ASP A 250 -5.21 9.44 8.92
C ASP A 250 -6.32 9.91 7.99
N THR A 251 -7.43 10.34 8.59
CA THR A 251 -8.63 10.74 7.85
C THR A 251 -8.56 12.13 7.22
N ASN A 252 -7.50 12.88 7.55
CA ASN A 252 -7.20 14.18 6.96
C ASN A 252 -6.26 14.10 5.78
N PHE A 253 -5.63 12.94 5.57
CA PHE A 253 -4.70 12.73 4.47
C PHE A 253 -5.36 11.97 3.31
N ILE A 254 -5.64 12.69 2.22
CA ILE A 254 -6.28 12.11 1.04
C ILE A 254 -5.22 11.76 -0.01
N VAL A 255 -5.30 10.52 -0.50
CA VAL A 255 -4.50 9.95 -1.56
C VAL A 255 -5.42 9.71 -2.77
N LEU A 256 -5.14 10.34 -3.90
CA LEU A 256 -5.94 10.21 -5.11
C LEU A 256 -5.37 9.07 -5.95
N HIS A 257 -6.19 8.06 -6.24
CA HIS A 257 -5.80 6.92 -7.09
C HIS A 257 -6.18 7.17 -8.55
N HIS A 258 -5.18 7.01 -9.43
CA HIS A 258 -5.31 7.08 -10.89
C HIS A 258 -5.41 5.66 -11.46
N SER A 259 -6.52 5.37 -12.13
CA SER A 259 -6.81 4.07 -12.75
C SER A 259 -6.29 3.98 -14.17
#